data_AF-A0A940QFS5-F1
#
_entry.id   AF-A0A940QFS5-F1
#
_cell.length_a   1.000
_cell.length_b   1.000
_cell.length_c   1.000
_cell.angle_alpha   90.00
_cell.angle_beta   90.00
_cell.angle_gamma   90.00
#
_symmetry.space_group_name_H-M   'P 1'
#
loop_
_entity.id
_entity.type
_entity.pdbx_description
1 polymer ?
#
loop_
_entity_poly.entity_id
_entity_poly.type
_entity_poly.pdbx_seq_one_letter_code
_entity_poly.pdbx_strand_id
1 'polypeptide(L)'
;MIYFDNAATTKPAKSVAETVYKCLEDNFGNPSSLHALGLKAEQTMTVARKNIADALGVPAETVYFTSGATESSNLAVRGAAGTYGRRKKKVITTTV
;
A
#
# COMPACT_ATOMS: atom_id res chain seq x y z
N MET A 1 27.41 13.85 5.85
CA MET A 1 26.36 13.49 6.82
C MET A 1 26.27 11.97 6.88
N ILE A 2 26.30 11.39 8.08
CA ILE A 2 26.15 9.94 8.29
C ILE A 2 24.78 9.74 8.96
N TYR A 3 23.93 8.88 8.39
CA TYR A 3 22.54 8.69 8.83
C TYR A 3 22.34 7.27 9.36
N PHE A 4 22.12 7.15 10.67
CA PHE A 4 21.96 5.88 11.39
C PHE A 4 20.57 5.70 12.01
N ASP A 5 19.53 6.32 11.42
CA ASP A 5 18.14 6.23 11.88
C ASP A 5 17.20 5.57 10.84
N ASN A 6 17.72 4.58 10.10
CA ASN A 6 16.97 3.90 9.03
C ASN A 6 15.77 3.06 9.55
N ALA A 7 15.71 2.79 10.86
CA ALA A 7 14.59 2.11 11.49
C ALA A 7 13.34 3.01 11.59
N ALA A 8 13.53 4.34 11.67
CA ALA A 8 12.42 5.29 11.69
C ALA A 8 11.89 5.57 10.26
N THR A 9 12.80 5.78 9.30
CA THR A 9 12.48 5.91 7.88
C THR A 9 13.75 5.79 7.03
N THR A 10 13.61 5.54 5.73
CA THR A 10 14.74 5.38 4.81
C THR A 10 14.69 6.40 3.68
N LYS A 11 15.85 6.89 3.25
CA LYS A 11 15.95 7.71 2.03
C LYS A 11 15.48 6.88 0.82
N PRO A 12 14.49 7.34 0.04
CA PRO A 12 14.07 6.64 -1.17
C PRO A 12 15.21 6.52 -2.18
N ALA A 13 15.23 5.41 -2.92
CA ALA A 13 16.10 5.30 -4.10
C ALA A 13 15.73 6.40 -5.12
N LYS A 14 16.73 6.91 -5.85
CA LYS A 14 16.53 8.00 -6.82
C LYS A 14 15.46 7.65 -7.86
N SER A 15 15.49 6.43 -8.38
CA SER A 15 14.50 5.91 -9.34
C SER A 15 13.07 5.92 -8.80
N VAL A 16 12.88 5.65 -7.49
CA VAL A 16 11.57 5.69 -6.85
C VAL A 16 11.07 7.13 -6.78
N ALA A 17 11.91 8.07 -6.34
CA ALA A 17 11.56 9.49 -6.27
C ALA A 17 11.21 10.06 -7.67
N GLU A 18 12.00 9.72 -8.69
CA GLU A 18 11.74 10.10 -10.09
C GLU A 18 10.42 9.51 -10.60
N THR A 19 10.09 8.26 -10.24
CA THR A 19 8.82 7.62 -10.61
C THR A 19 7.63 8.31 -9.96
N VAL A 20 7.72 8.64 -8.67
CA VAL A 20 6.67 9.39 -7.96
C VAL A 20 6.47 10.75 -8.62
N TYR A 21 7.55 11.47 -8.94
CA TYR A 21 7.48 12.75 -9.62
C TYR A 21 6.81 12.64 -11.00
N LYS A 22 7.15 11.62 -11.80
CA LYS A 22 6.47 11.33 -13.07
C LYS A 22 4.97 11.04 -12.88
N CYS A 23 4.59 10.33 -11.82
CA CYS A 23 3.17 10.13 -11.52
C CYS A 23 2.45 11.46 -11.23
N LEU A 24 3.11 12.40 -10.57
CA LEU A 24 2.56 13.72 -10.26
C LEU A 24 2.47 14.65 -11.48
N GLU A 25 3.41 14.57 -12.41
CA GLU A 25 3.47 15.46 -13.58
C GLU A 25 2.77 14.88 -14.82
N ASP A 26 3.05 13.61 -15.16
CA ASP A 26 2.65 12.99 -16.44
C ASP A 26 1.45 12.03 -16.32
N ASN A 27 1.13 11.60 -15.10
CA ASN A 27 0.10 10.59 -14.84
C ASN A 27 -0.79 10.94 -13.64
N PHE A 28 -1.12 12.23 -13.51
CA PHE A 28 -1.89 12.80 -12.40
C PHE A 28 -3.39 12.47 -12.43
N GLY A 29 -3.84 11.62 -13.37
CA GLY A 29 -5.23 11.26 -13.54
C GLY A 29 -5.81 10.55 -12.33
N ASN A 30 -7.11 10.72 -12.11
CA ASN A 30 -7.84 9.89 -11.16
C ASN A 30 -8.02 8.47 -11.76
N PRO A 31 -7.50 7.39 -11.12
CA PRO A 31 -7.63 6.03 -11.63
C PRO A 31 -9.08 5.53 -11.71
N SER A 32 -10.04 6.20 -11.04
CA SER A 32 -11.46 5.87 -11.14
C SER A 32 -12.16 6.52 -12.35
N SER A 33 -11.46 7.33 -13.13
CA SER A 33 -12.02 8.01 -14.31
C SER A 33 -11.87 7.18 -15.58
N LEU A 34 -12.92 7.14 -16.41
CA LEU A 34 -12.94 6.39 -17.68
C LEU A 34 -12.22 7.09 -18.86
N HIS A 35 -11.81 8.35 -18.69
CA HIS A 35 -11.06 9.07 -19.74
C HIS A 35 -9.62 8.56 -19.82
N ALA A 36 -8.95 8.80 -20.95
CA ALA A 36 -7.61 8.27 -21.25
C ALA A 36 -6.59 8.46 -20.10
N LEU A 37 -6.55 9.65 -19.48
CA LEU A 37 -5.64 9.93 -18.37
C LEU A 37 -5.94 9.10 -17.11
N GLY A 38 -7.22 8.79 -16.84
CA GLY A 38 -7.62 7.97 -15.70
C GLY A 38 -7.28 6.49 -15.93
N LEU A 39 -7.54 5.98 -17.14
CA LEU A 39 -7.13 4.63 -17.54
C LEU A 39 -5.60 4.45 -17.45
N LYS A 40 -4.81 5.46 -17.81
CA LYS A 40 -3.34 5.44 -17.67
C LYS A 40 -2.89 5.38 -16.20
N ALA A 41 -3.58 6.09 -15.31
CA ALA A 41 -3.35 6.03 -13.86
C ALA A 41 -3.72 4.65 -13.28
N GLU A 42 -4.88 4.11 -13.68
CA GLU A 42 -5.33 2.77 -13.29
C GLU A 42 -4.35 1.67 -13.73
N GLN A 43 -3.84 1.75 -14.96
CA GLN A 43 -2.83 0.83 -15.47
C GLN A 43 -1.55 0.87 -14.61
N THR A 44 -1.11 2.05 -14.21
CA THR A 44 0.08 2.21 -13.35
C THR A 44 -0.15 1.57 -11.98
N MET A 45 -1.33 1.79 -11.38
CA MET A 45 -1.71 1.16 -10.11
C MET A 45 -1.81 -0.37 -10.22
N THR A 46 -2.31 -0.88 -11.35
CA THR A 46 -2.44 -2.31 -11.63
C THR A 46 -1.08 -2.99 -11.76
N VAL A 47 -0.15 -2.37 -12.50
CA VAL A 47 1.23 -2.86 -12.62
C VAL A 47 1.93 -2.85 -11.25
N ALA A 48 1.77 -1.77 -10.47
CA ALA A 48 2.34 -1.69 -9.12
C ALA A 48 1.80 -2.81 -8.21
N ARG A 49 0.49 -3.08 -8.25
CA ARG A 49 -0.14 -4.17 -7.50
C ARG A 49 0.42 -5.52 -7.89
N LYS A 50 0.53 -5.79 -9.20
CA LYS A 50 1.10 -7.04 -9.72
C LYS A 50 2.55 -7.23 -9.28
N ASN A 51 3.39 -6.21 -9.40
CA ASN A 51 4.80 -6.30 -8.99
C ASN A 51 4.94 -6.65 -7.50
N ILE A 52 4.10 -6.08 -6.64
CA ILE A 52 4.08 -6.41 -5.20
C ILE A 52 3.60 -7.84 -4.97
N ALA A 53 2.53 -8.24 -5.66
CA ALA A 53 1.97 -9.58 -5.56
C ALA A 53 2.99 -10.66 -5.97
N ASP A 54 3.67 -10.46 -7.10
CA ASP A 54 4.72 -11.33 -7.62
C ASP A 54 5.90 -11.41 -6.64
N ALA A 55 6.33 -10.28 -6.08
CA ALA A 55 7.43 -10.23 -5.10
C ALA A 55 7.10 -10.93 -3.78
N LEU A 56 5.82 -10.95 -3.38
CA LEU A 56 5.33 -11.60 -2.16
C LEU A 56 4.85 -13.05 -2.40
N GLY A 57 4.70 -13.48 -3.65
CA GLY A 57 4.15 -14.80 -4.00
C GLY A 57 2.67 -14.97 -3.67
N VAL A 58 1.87 -13.92 -3.80
CA VAL A 58 0.42 -13.91 -3.47
C VAL A 58 -0.43 -13.51 -4.67
N PRO A 59 -1.74 -13.84 -4.70
CA PRO A 59 -2.63 -13.35 -5.76
C PRO A 59 -2.77 -11.83 -5.70
N ALA A 60 -2.78 -11.15 -6.86
CA ALA A 60 -2.77 -9.69 -6.93
C ALA A 60 -4.02 -9.05 -6.31
N GLU A 61 -5.17 -9.73 -6.37
CA GLU A 61 -6.44 -9.33 -5.76
C GLU A 61 -6.39 -9.28 -4.22
N THR A 62 -5.39 -9.92 -3.60
CA THR A 62 -5.21 -9.90 -2.13
C THR A 62 -4.35 -8.72 -1.66
N VAL A 63 -3.72 -7.98 -2.57
CA VAL A 63 -2.90 -6.81 -2.25
C VAL A 63 -3.81 -5.59 -2.16
N TYR A 64 -3.79 -4.87 -1.04
CA TYR A 64 -4.51 -3.61 -0.83
C TYR A 64 -3.52 -2.49 -0.50
N PHE A 65 -3.73 -1.30 -1.09
CA PHE A 65 -2.94 -0.12 -0.79
C PHE A 65 -3.63 0.70 0.30
N THR A 66 -2.87 1.07 1.34
CA THR A 66 -3.29 1.99 2.40
C THR A 66 -2.19 3.05 2.56
N SER A 67 -2.41 4.05 3.42
CA SER A 67 -1.41 5.09 3.70
C SER A 67 -0.15 4.58 4.43
N GLY A 68 -0.21 3.39 5.05
CA GLY A 68 0.94 2.78 5.72
C GLY A 68 0.59 1.64 6.68
N ALA A 69 1.60 1.18 7.42
CA ALA A 69 1.50 0.03 8.31
C ALA A 69 0.48 0.22 9.44
N THR A 70 0.37 1.44 9.99
CA THR A 70 -0.60 1.76 11.05
C THR A 70 -2.04 1.64 10.57
N GLU A 71 -2.35 2.13 9.36
CA GLU A 71 -3.68 1.98 8.77
C GLU A 71 -3.96 0.52 8.42
N SER A 72 -3.01 -0.17 7.80
CA SER A 72 -3.12 -1.60 7.46
C SER A 72 -3.40 -2.47 8.69
N SER A 73 -2.68 -2.24 9.79
CA SER A 73 -2.86 -2.99 11.04
C SER A 73 -4.24 -2.74 11.64
N ASN A 74 -4.72 -1.50 11.62
CA ASN A 74 -6.06 -1.17 12.07
C ASN A 74 -7.14 -1.81 11.18
N LEU A 75 -6.97 -1.78 9.86
CA LEU A 75 -7.89 -2.42 8.92
C LEU A 75 -8.00 -3.93 9.21
N ALA A 76 -6.88 -4.62 9.38
CA ALA A 76 -6.87 -6.05 9.67
C ALA A 76 -7.52 -6.39 11.01
N VAL A 77 -7.10 -5.72 12.10
CA VAL A 77 -7.57 -6.05 13.46
C VAL A 77 -9.02 -5.60 13.68
N ARG A 78 -9.34 -4.35 13.37
CA ARG A 78 -10.69 -3.81 13.56
C ARG A 78 -11.68 -4.41 12.57
N GLY A 79 -11.25 -4.65 11.33
CA GLY A 79 -12.05 -5.34 10.32
C GLY A 79 -12.43 -6.75 10.79
N ALA A 80 -11.45 -7.56 11.20
CA ALA A 80 -11.71 -8.90 11.72
C ALA A 80 -12.61 -8.87 12.97
N ALA A 81 -12.35 -7.98 13.93
CA ALA A 81 -13.18 -7.85 15.13
C ALA A 81 -14.63 -7.45 14.79
N GLY A 82 -14.82 -6.55 13.82
CA GLY A 82 -16.13 -6.16 13.31
C GLY A 82 -16.87 -7.32 12.64
N THR A 83 -16.18 -8.10 11.81
CA THR A 83 -16.76 -9.24 11.10
C THR A 83 -17.15 -10.40 12.03
N TYR A 84 -16.28 -10.78 12.98
CA TYR A 84 -16.57 -11.89 13.89
C TYR A 84 -17.47 -11.49 15.07
N GLY A 85 -17.54 -10.20 15.38
CA GLY A 85 -18.42 -9.63 16.41
C GLY A 85 -18.32 -10.36 17.75
N ARG A 86 -19.47 -10.65 18.37
CA ARG A 86 -19.51 -11.32 19.68
C ARG A 86 -19.13 -12.81 19.65
N ARG A 87 -18.99 -13.43 18.48
CA ARG A 87 -18.73 -14.89 18.34
C ARG A 87 -17.27 -15.26 18.59
N LYS A 88 -16.31 -14.38 18.27
CA LYS A 88 -14.89 -14.59 18.53
C LYS A 88 -14.27 -13.31 19.12
N LYS A 89 -14.20 -13.23 20.45
CA LYS A 89 -13.78 -12.04 21.20
C LYS A 89 -12.32 -12.05 21.67
N LYS A 90 -11.57 -13.13 21.44
CA LYS A 90 -10.21 -13.28 21.94
C LYS A 90 -9.21 -12.82 20.89
N VAL A 91 -8.37 -11.86 21.26
CA VAL A 91 -7.18 -11.44 20.50
C VAL A 91 -5.95 -11.89 21.28
N ILE A 92 -5.00 -12.50 20.61
CA ILE A 92 -3.73 -12.95 21.20
C ILE A 92 -2.63 -12.07 20.61
N THR A 93 -1.80 -11.50 21.47
CA THR A 93 -0.66 -10.62 21.11
C THR A 93 0.45 -10.80 22.15
N THR A 94 1.62 -10.21 21.90
CA THR A 94 2.74 -10.16 22.85
C THR A 94 2.65 -8.92 23.74
N THR A 95 3.37 -8.93 24.87
CA THR A 95 3.69 -7.69 25.60
C THR A 95 4.70 -6.87 24.81
N VAL A 96 4.76 -5.57 25.12
CA VAL A 96 5.87 -4.67 24.75
C VAL A 96 7.02 -4.87 25.73
#